data_AF-Q9L6X5-F1
#
_entry.id   AF-Q9L6X5-F1
#
_cell.length_a   1.000
_cell.length_b   1.000
_cell.length_c   1.000
_cell.angle_alpha   90.00
_cell.angle_beta   90.00
_cell.angle_gamma   90.00
#
_symmetry.space_group_name_H-M   'P 1'
#
loop_
_entity.id
_entity.type
_entity.pdbx_description
1 polymer ?
#
loop_
_entity_poly.entity_id
_entity_poly.type
_entity_poly.pdbx_seq_one_letter_code
_entity_poly.pdbx_strand_id
1 'polypeptide(L)'
;RISALLAYVEEPVLAREVSEAELVVLPYRQMHNSGTLLLALSLARPVLAPWSESNASIAEEVGPGWVFLYEGEFDAPLLTGMLDKVRAAPRGPVPDLSQRDWPRIGQLHYRTYLEALGKDGDAAL
;
A
#
# COMPACT_ATOMS: atom_id res chain seq x y z
N ARG A 1 -19.57 -7.06 -14.67
CA ARG A 1 -19.74 -5.67 -15.19
C ARG A 1 -18.35 -5.05 -15.26
N ILE A 2 -18.04 -4.32 -16.32
CA ILE A 2 -16.79 -3.55 -16.45
C ILE A 2 -17.21 -2.08 -16.52
N SER A 3 -16.55 -1.22 -15.73
CA SER A 3 -16.73 0.23 -15.74
C SER A 3 -15.37 0.91 -15.78
N ALA A 4 -15.34 2.14 -16.31
CA ALA A 4 -14.15 2.97 -16.32
C ALA A 4 -14.55 4.43 -16.12
N LEU A 5 -13.76 5.16 -15.33
CA LEU A 5 -13.89 6.59 -15.13
C LEU A 5 -12.55 7.24 -15.53
N LEU A 6 -12.52 7.83 -16.72
CA LEU A 6 -11.31 8.39 -17.32
C LEU A 6 -11.27 9.91 -17.14
N ALA A 7 -11.15 10.34 -15.89
CA ALA A 7 -11.05 11.74 -15.51
C ALA A 7 -10.18 11.88 -14.25
N TYR A 8 -9.74 13.10 -13.96
CA TYR A 8 -9.32 13.41 -12.60
C TYR A 8 -10.50 13.24 -11.66
N VAL A 9 -10.27 12.62 -10.50
CA VAL A 9 -11.29 12.37 -9.48
C VAL A 9 -10.83 12.96 -8.16
N GLU A 10 -11.76 13.62 -7.47
CA GLU A 10 -11.54 14.12 -6.13
C GLU A 10 -11.45 12.96 -5.12
N GLU A 11 -10.84 13.22 -3.96
CA GLU A 11 -10.61 12.21 -2.92
C GLU A 11 -11.85 11.38 -2.53
N PRO A 12 -13.07 11.96 -2.37
CA PRO A 12 -14.23 11.16 -1.99
C PRO A 12 -14.64 10.14 -3.05
N VAL A 13 -14.46 10.48 -4.32
CA VAL A 13 -14.76 9.58 -5.44
C VAL A 13 -13.73 8.47 -5.48
N LEU A 14 -12.44 8.82 -5.39
CA LEU A 14 -11.36 7.84 -5.37
C LEU A 14 -11.50 6.85 -4.19
N ALA A 15 -11.75 7.37 -2.99
CA ALA A 15 -11.91 6.55 -1.80
C ALA A 15 -13.06 5.56 -1.94
N ARG A 16 -14.20 6.02 -2.46
CA ARG A 16 -15.36 5.17 -2.72
C ARG A 16 -15.04 4.05 -3.71
N GLU A 17 -14.51 4.38 -4.89
CA GLU A 17 -14.21 3.40 -5.93
C GLU A 17 -13.21 2.34 -5.44
N VAL A 18 -12.19 2.77 -4.69
CA VAL A 18 -11.21 1.85 -4.10
C VAL A 18 -11.85 0.99 -3.00
N SER A 19 -12.61 1.57 -2.07
CA SER A 19 -13.25 0.82 -0.98
C SER A 19 -14.27 -0.23 -1.46
N GLU A 20 -14.92 0.00 -2.61
CA GLU A 20 -15.83 -0.96 -3.24
C GLU A 20 -15.09 -2.12 -3.94
N ALA A 21 -13.78 -1.99 -4.17
CA ALA A 21 -12.98 -3.02 -4.82
C ALA A 21 -12.70 -4.23 -3.89
N GLU A 22 -12.61 -5.41 -4.50
CA GLU A 22 -12.13 -6.62 -3.83
C GLU A 22 -10.59 -6.71 -3.85
N LEU A 23 -9.97 -6.16 -4.88
CA LEU A 23 -8.52 -6.15 -5.11
C LEU A 23 -8.14 -4.91 -5.93
N VAL A 24 -7.12 -4.18 -5.47
CA VAL A 24 -6.50 -3.10 -6.25
C VAL A 24 -5.28 -3.66 -6.98
N VAL A 25 -5.20 -3.50 -8.29
CA VAL A 25 -4.09 -4.02 -9.11
C VAL A 25 -3.24 -2.87 -9.59
N LEU A 26 -1.94 -2.91 -9.30
CA LEU A 26 -0.96 -1.86 -9.62
C LEU A 26 0.15 -2.43 -10.52
N PRO A 27 -0.12 -2.68 -11.82
CA PRO A 27 0.82 -3.38 -12.70
C PRO A 27 1.87 -2.42 -13.28
N TYR A 28 2.50 -1.62 -12.42
CA TYR A 28 3.49 -0.61 -12.82
C TYR A 28 4.81 -1.27 -13.22
N ARG A 29 5.28 -1.03 -14.45
CA ARG A 29 6.60 -1.52 -14.91
C ARG A 29 7.76 -0.87 -14.17
N GLN A 30 7.58 0.38 -13.74
CA GLN A 30 8.54 1.14 -12.97
C GLN A 30 7.82 1.75 -11.78
N MET A 31 8.01 1.17 -10.60
CA MET A 31 7.40 1.65 -9.38
C MET A 31 8.42 2.47 -8.61
N HIS A 32 8.29 3.79 -8.66
CA HIS A 32 9.21 4.68 -7.93
C HIS A 32 8.77 4.92 -6.49
N ASN A 33 7.46 4.94 -6.21
CA ASN A 33 6.91 5.22 -4.89
C ASN A 33 5.70 4.31 -4.59
N SER A 34 5.48 4.01 -3.31
CA SER A 34 4.38 3.17 -2.82
C SER A 34 3.07 3.93 -2.52
N GLY A 35 2.94 5.20 -2.91
CA GLY A 35 1.80 6.05 -2.52
C GLY A 35 0.42 5.45 -2.83
N THR A 36 0.21 4.96 -4.06
CA THR A 36 -1.07 4.32 -4.45
C THR A 36 -1.32 3.00 -3.71
N LEU A 37 -0.26 2.24 -3.43
CA LEU A 37 -0.35 1.01 -2.64
C LEU A 37 -0.78 1.33 -1.21
N LEU A 38 -0.15 2.32 -0.57
CA LEU A 38 -0.49 2.75 0.80
C LEU A 38 -1.90 3.34 0.88
N LEU A 39 -2.36 4.06 -0.15
CA LEU A 39 -3.75 4.53 -0.24
C LEU A 39 -4.75 3.37 -0.25
N ALA A 40 -4.50 2.34 -1.06
CA ALA A 40 -5.39 1.17 -1.08
C ALA A 40 -5.43 0.46 0.28
N LEU A 41 -4.26 0.32 0.93
CA LEU A 41 -4.15 -0.28 2.26
C LEU A 41 -4.87 0.56 3.33
N SER A 42 -4.79 1.90 3.30
CA SER A 42 -5.49 2.76 4.26
C SER A 42 -7.01 2.68 4.14
N LEU A 43 -7.51 2.29 2.96
CA LEU A 43 -8.92 1.97 2.69
C LEU A 43 -9.26 0.50 2.94
N ALA A 44 -8.38 -0.23 3.63
CA ALA A 44 -8.49 -1.64 3.96
C ALA A 44 -8.74 -2.52 2.74
N ARG A 45 -8.06 -2.23 1.62
CA ARG A 45 -8.13 -3.03 0.38
C ARG A 45 -6.82 -3.77 0.12
N PRO A 46 -6.86 -5.07 -0.23
CA PRO A 46 -5.67 -5.79 -0.64
C PRO A 46 -5.15 -5.26 -1.99
N VAL A 47 -3.85 -5.40 -2.20
CA VAL A 47 -3.15 -4.91 -3.39
C VAL A 47 -2.40 -6.04 -4.08
N LEU A 48 -2.45 -6.08 -5.41
CA LEU A 48 -1.56 -6.88 -6.26
C LEU A 48 -0.56 -5.95 -6.95
N ALA A 49 0.73 -6.17 -6.71
CA ALA A 49 1.82 -5.36 -7.25
C ALA A 49 2.97 -6.24 -7.74
N PRO A 50 3.85 -5.76 -8.64
CA PRO A 50 5.05 -6.48 -9.01
C PRO A 50 5.99 -6.61 -7.80
N TRP A 51 6.74 -7.70 -7.76
CA TRP A 51 7.77 -7.91 -6.76
C TRP A 51 8.86 -6.84 -6.87
N SER A 52 9.22 -6.28 -5.71
CA SER A 52 10.38 -5.43 -5.49
C SER A 52 10.74 -5.50 -4.01
N GLU A 53 11.98 -5.17 -3.65
CA GLU A 53 12.41 -5.12 -2.24
C GLU A 53 11.48 -4.19 -1.42
N SER A 54 11.12 -3.04 -1.96
CA SER A 54 10.20 -2.09 -1.31
C SER A 54 8.81 -2.67 -1.08
N ASN A 55 8.23 -3.35 -2.08
CA ASN A 55 6.90 -3.96 -1.93
C ASN A 55 6.91 -5.16 -0.98
N ALA A 56 7.97 -5.95 -0.99
CA ALA A 56 8.16 -7.06 -0.07
C ALA A 56 8.26 -6.55 1.38
N SER A 57 9.04 -5.49 1.60
CA SER A 57 9.14 -4.85 2.93
C SER A 57 7.79 -4.33 3.42
N ILE A 58 6.98 -3.72 2.54
CA ILE A 58 5.62 -3.27 2.93
C ILE A 58 4.72 -4.48 3.23
N ALA A 59 4.80 -5.55 2.45
CA ALA A 59 4.02 -6.77 2.68
C ALA A 59 4.30 -7.39 4.06
N GLU A 60 5.57 -7.39 4.48
CA GLU A 60 5.97 -7.82 5.82
C GLU A 60 5.45 -6.87 6.90
N GLU A 61 5.57 -5.56 6.67
CA GLU A 61 5.16 -4.51 7.61
C GLU A 61 3.66 -4.55 7.93
N VAL A 62 2.81 -4.70 6.91
CA VAL A 62 1.36 -4.57 7.08
C VAL A 62 0.65 -5.87 7.46
N GLY A 63 1.41 -6.97 7.49
CA GLY A 63 0.92 -8.30 7.83
C GLY A 63 0.29 -9.05 6.66
N PRO A 64 -0.03 -10.34 6.88
CA PRO A 64 -0.45 -11.26 5.83
C PRO A 64 -1.81 -10.89 5.24
N GLY A 65 -2.00 -11.22 3.96
CA GLY A 65 -3.29 -11.10 3.27
C GLY A 65 -3.61 -9.73 2.68
N TRP A 66 -2.69 -8.77 2.79
CA TRP A 66 -2.88 -7.39 2.31
C TRP A 66 -2.12 -7.05 1.04
N VAL A 67 -0.87 -7.51 0.92
CA VAL A 67 -0.05 -7.27 -0.28
C VAL A 67 0.28 -8.61 -0.93
N PHE A 68 -0.09 -8.73 -2.19
CA PHE A 68 0.20 -9.87 -3.06
C PHE A 68 1.20 -9.43 -4.11
N LEU A 69 2.26 -10.21 -4.28
CA LEU A 69 3.33 -9.89 -5.20
C LEU A 69 3.36 -10.90 -6.35
N TYR A 70 3.57 -10.40 -7.55
CA TYR A 70 3.81 -11.22 -8.72
C TYR A 70 5.19 -10.92 -9.32
N GLU A 71 5.77 -11.92 -9.97
CA GLU A 71 7.01 -11.79 -10.72
C GLU A 71 6.71 -11.98 -12.22
N GLY A 72 7.48 -11.29 -13.07
CA GLY A 72 7.32 -11.38 -14.52
C GLY A 72 6.15 -10.55 -15.06
N GLU A 73 5.51 -11.06 -16.11
CA GLU A 73 4.44 -10.35 -16.83
C GLU A 73 3.10 -10.42 -16.10
N PHE A 74 2.33 -9.34 -16.22
CA PHE A 74 0.95 -9.30 -15.71
C PHE A 74 -0.02 -9.74 -16.80
N ASP A 75 -0.66 -10.90 -16.60
CA ASP A 75 -1.61 -11.49 -17.55
C ASP A 75 -2.95 -11.92 -16.89
N ALA A 76 -3.90 -12.35 -17.72
CA ALA A 76 -5.24 -12.76 -17.26
C ALA A 76 -5.23 -14.03 -16.37
N PRO A 77 -4.44 -15.08 -16.68
CA PRO A 77 -4.26 -16.22 -15.78
C PRO A 77 -3.76 -15.82 -14.39
N LEU A 78 -2.75 -14.94 -14.32
CA LEU A 78 -2.23 -14.42 -13.06
C LEU A 78 -3.33 -13.71 -12.27
N LEU A 79 -4.06 -12.78 -12.89
CA LEU A 79 -5.13 -12.04 -12.20
C LEU A 79 -6.21 -12.98 -11.64
N THR A 80 -6.63 -13.97 -12.45
CA THR A 80 -7.66 -14.93 -12.04
C THR A 80 -7.19 -15.76 -10.84
N GLY A 81 -5.98 -16.32 -10.91
CA GLY A 81 -5.41 -17.09 -9.81
C GLY A 81 -5.14 -16.24 -8.57
N MET A 82 -4.82 -14.96 -8.72
CA MET A 82 -4.66 -14.05 -7.60
C MET A 82 -5.98 -13.73 -6.90
N LEU A 83 -7.08 -13.57 -7.63
CA LEU A 83 -8.39 -13.35 -7.01
C LEU A 83 -8.79 -14.51 -6.09
N ASP A 84 -8.53 -15.75 -6.51
CA ASP A 84 -8.80 -16.93 -5.67
C ASP A 84 -7.92 -16.94 -4.41
N LYS A 85 -6.63 -16.60 -4.54
CA LYS A 85 -5.72 -16.46 -3.39
C LYS A 85 -6.15 -15.35 -2.45
N VAL A 86 -6.57 -14.20 -2.99
CA VAL A 86 -7.07 -13.08 -2.21
C VAL A 86 -8.32 -13.50 -1.44
N ARG A 87 -9.26 -14.21 -2.05
CA ARG A 87 -10.48 -14.66 -1.35
C ARG A 87 -10.19 -15.67 -0.23
N ALA A 88 -9.20 -16.54 -0.43
CA ALA A 88 -8.83 -17.57 0.53
C ALA A 88 -7.90 -17.07 1.65
N ALA A 89 -7.17 -15.98 1.42
CA ALA A 89 -6.16 -15.50 2.37
C ALA A 89 -6.81 -14.90 3.63
N PRO A 90 -6.51 -15.45 4.84
CA PRO A 90 -6.97 -14.86 6.08
C PRO A 90 -6.36 -13.47 6.27
N ARG A 91 -7.17 -12.51 6.72
CA ARG A 91 -6.72 -11.16 7.08
C ARG A 91 -7.59 -10.60 8.19
N GLY A 92 -7.03 -9.65 8.94
CA GLY A 92 -7.79 -8.85 9.90
C GLY A 92 -8.76 -7.88 9.20
N PRO A 93 -9.52 -7.08 9.97
CA PRO A 93 -10.42 -6.08 9.39
C PRO A 93 -9.67 -4.91 8.71
N VAL A 94 -8.44 -4.63 9.13
CA VAL A 94 -7.56 -3.57 8.60
C VAL A 94 -6.10 -4.04 8.58
N PRO A 95 -5.24 -3.52 7.68
CA PRO A 95 -3.80 -3.76 7.72
C PRO A 95 -3.15 -3.08 8.92
N ASP A 96 -2.01 -3.59 9.37
CA ASP A 96 -1.19 -2.87 10.35
C ASP A 96 -0.47 -1.71 9.65
N LEU A 97 -0.91 -0.49 9.94
CA LEU A 97 -0.27 0.74 9.47
C LEU A 97 0.27 1.56 10.65
N SER A 98 0.46 0.96 11.82
CA SER A 98 0.93 1.65 13.03
C SER A 98 2.30 2.31 12.85
N GLN A 99 3.15 1.70 12.02
CA GLN A 99 4.46 2.24 11.66
C GLN A 99 4.39 3.43 10.70
N ARG A 100 3.20 3.69 10.12
CA ARG A 100 2.94 4.76 9.14
C ARG A 100 1.97 5.82 9.64
N ASP A 101 1.69 5.82 10.93
CA ASP A 101 0.86 6.84 11.57
C ASP A 101 1.51 8.23 11.48
N TRP A 102 0.68 9.26 11.24
CA TRP A 102 1.13 10.63 10.99
C TRP A 102 1.96 11.21 12.15
N PRO A 103 1.48 11.20 13.42
CA PRO A 103 2.27 11.56 14.58
C PRO A 103 3.64 10.85 14.65
N ARG A 104 3.66 9.53 14.43
CA ARG A 104 4.90 8.75 14.49
C ARG A 104 5.89 9.18 13.42
N ILE A 105 5.44 9.23 12.16
CA ILE A 105 6.27 9.66 11.03
C ILE A 105 6.80 11.08 11.28
N GLY A 106 5.95 11.99 11.75
CA GLY A 106 6.33 13.36 12.04
C GLY A 106 7.43 13.46 13.10
N GLN A 107 7.33 12.68 14.19
CA GLN A 107 8.37 12.62 15.21
C GLN A 107 9.68 12.06 14.67
N LEU A 108 9.64 10.98 13.88
CA LEU A 108 10.86 10.40 13.29
C LEU A 108 11.57 11.39 12.37
N HIS A 109 10.82 12.08 11.50
CA HIS A 109 11.38 13.12 10.63
C HIS A 109 11.98 14.27 11.43
N TYR A 110 11.29 14.71 12.48
CA TYR A 110 11.80 15.76 13.37
C TYR A 110 13.15 15.38 13.99
N ARG A 111 13.30 14.16 14.51
CA ARG A 111 14.58 13.68 15.07
C ARG A 111 15.67 13.64 14.02
N THR A 112 15.39 13.08 12.84
CA THR A 112 16.34 13.05 11.73
C THR A 112 16.79 14.46 11.32
N TYR A 113 15.89 15.45 11.34
CA TYR A 113 16.26 16.84 11.06
C TYR A 113 17.11 17.47 12.17
N LEU A 114 16.88 17.14 13.44
CA LEU A 114 17.76 17.57 14.53
C LEU A 114 19.17 16.98 14.39
N GLU A 115 19.26 15.67 14.12
CA GLU A 115 20.53 14.97 13.90
C GLU A 115 21.31 15.56 12.71
N ALA A 116 20.62 15.85 11.60
CA ALA A 116 21.22 16.49 10.43
C ALA A 116 21.77 17.90 10.73
N LEU A 117 21.24 18.59 11.76
CA LEU A 117 21.72 19.87 12.26
C LEU A 117 22.78 19.71 13.37
N GLY A 118 23.19 18.49 13.71
CA GLY A 118 24.14 18.21 14.79
C GLY A 118 23.57 18.39 16.19
N LYS A 119 22.24 18.38 16.34
CA LYS A 119 21.54 18.42 17.63
C LYS A 119 21.18 17.00 18.06
N ASP A 120 21.13 16.78 19.37
CA ASP A 120 20.63 15.52 19.92
C ASP A 120 19.13 15.40 19.63
N GLY A 121 18.77 14.47 18.75
CA GLY A 121 17.40 14.21 18.33
C GLY A 121 16.53 13.60 19.43
N ASP A 122 17.15 12.96 20.44
CA ASP A 122 16.44 12.28 21.52
C ASP A 122 16.21 13.19 22.75
N ALA A 123 16.93 14.32 22.85
CA ALA A 123 16.80 15.26 23.97
C ALA A 123 15.54 16.18 23.90
N ALA A 124 14.72 16.06 22.86
CA ALA A 124 13.63 17.00 22.53
C ALA A 124 12.20 16.48 22.84
N LEU A 125 12.05 15.33 23.50
CA LEU A 125 10.78 14.72 23.92
C LEU A 125 10.78 14.41 25.42
#